data_AF-A0A956G6N2-F1
#
_entry.id   AF-A0A956G6N2-F1
#
_cell.length_a   1.000
_cell.length_b   1.000
_cell.length_c   1.000
_cell.angle_alpha   90.00
_cell.angle_beta   90.00
_cell.angle_gamma   90.00
#
_symmetry.space_group_name_H-M   'P 1'
#
loop_
_entity.id
_entity.type
_entity.pdbx_description
1 polymer ?
#
loop_
_entity_poly.entity_id
_entity_poly.type
_entity_poly.pdbx_seq_one_letter_code
_entity_poly.pdbx_strand_id
1 'polypeptide(L)'
;MKHAALFAAVALAACSPAPQVTVTPARSALFGQVRVKLHAADVDLAELVRAGDLTLRFGDAAAVELAVDDDDGGVWASVQGQARPGRVDIVARWSGGERRWQQAFELEARGAFARARWMAIGASWTQGVQANGISPASQRMGPAAQIARAAGAYIGLPLISPTLLRVLGPDDVADDCSLPGPKLDPSILEGLIDPKTNTIELARARLDPDMTPQNVAVGGFHLHDLVYGPDGFLVVMANLVSHPRAAGPQILQSPPDTQIDLVEQNKPDIVVSTDLFLNDIGRAVIGAADDLDFDALPKLQDFERDAGALAKRLSVAAGHVFIGNAPSVDALPALAQLRQRRIAKGEAPADFDAKVVRFNQRIAELNAAMQRAAGAYANIHIVDLASEVEKVRREGKQVGDSKLGVAPYGGLFGLDQLHLSNTGYALIANVFIDAINAELAATYGEKLPSVDLATVNADDPESPRALREHARTKGCVPAEL
;
A
#
# COMPACT_ATOMS: atom_id res chain seq x y z
N MET A 1 -12.15 75.35 27.31
CA MET A 1 -11.09 74.40 26.91
C MET A 1 -11.46 73.01 27.44
N LYS A 2 -11.63 72.10 26.48
CA LYS A 2 -11.80 70.63 26.50
C LYS A 2 -11.80 69.88 27.85
N HIS A 3 -12.93 69.25 28.16
CA HIS A 3 -13.03 68.13 29.10
C HIS A 3 -12.73 66.82 28.37
N ALA A 4 -11.69 66.11 28.80
CA ALA A 4 -11.33 64.79 28.29
C ALA A 4 -11.97 63.72 29.19
N ALA A 5 -12.95 63.00 28.64
CA ALA A 5 -13.54 61.82 29.27
C ALA A 5 -12.64 60.61 28.99
N LEU A 6 -12.04 60.05 30.05
CA LEU A 6 -11.25 58.82 30.01
C LEU A 6 -12.22 57.63 30.10
N PHE A 7 -12.54 57.00 28.96
CA PHE A 7 -13.28 55.74 28.94
C PHE A 7 -12.33 54.58 29.21
N ALA A 8 -12.43 53.99 30.41
CA ALA A 8 -11.80 52.71 30.73
C ALA A 8 -12.63 51.59 30.09
N ALA A 9 -12.17 51.07 28.96
CA ALA A 9 -12.73 49.85 28.37
C ALA A 9 -12.22 48.63 29.16
N VAL A 10 -13.07 48.10 30.03
CA VAL A 10 -12.85 46.79 30.67
C VAL A 10 -13.17 45.73 29.61
N ALA A 11 -12.13 45.18 28.98
CA ALA A 11 -12.26 44.01 28.14
C ALA A 11 -12.56 42.79 29.03
N LEU A 12 -13.85 42.45 29.17
CA LEU A 12 -14.26 41.14 29.67
C LEU A 12 -13.79 40.09 28.66
N ALA A 13 -12.65 39.46 28.95
CA ALA A 13 -12.23 38.26 28.25
C ALA A 13 -13.29 37.19 28.52
N ALA A 14 -14.23 37.01 27.59
CA ALA A 14 -15.16 35.92 27.61
C ALA A 14 -14.33 34.63 27.54
N CYS A 15 -14.22 33.92 28.66
CA CYS A 15 -13.65 32.58 28.68
C CYS A 15 -14.44 31.72 27.70
N SER A 16 -13.86 31.43 26.54
CA SER A 16 -14.40 30.38 25.68
C SER A 16 -14.52 29.11 26.52
N PRO A 17 -15.67 28.43 26.52
CA PRO A 17 -15.80 27.16 27.24
C PRO A 17 -14.68 26.22 26.81
N ALA A 18 -14.14 25.46 27.77
CA ALA A 18 -13.08 24.49 27.49
C ALA A 18 -13.50 23.58 26.32
N PRO A 19 -12.57 23.20 25.42
CA PRO A 19 -12.88 22.37 24.27
C PRO A 19 -13.49 21.04 24.75
N GLN A 20 -14.64 20.68 24.17
CA GLN A 20 -15.39 19.47 24.55
C GLN A 20 -14.67 18.18 24.13
N VAL A 21 -13.75 18.28 23.17
CA VAL A 21 -12.84 17.21 22.77
C VAL A 21 -11.43 17.79 22.59
N THR A 22 -10.42 17.05 23.03
CA THR A 22 -9.01 17.33 22.72
C THR A 22 -8.46 16.24 21.83
N VAL A 23 -7.76 16.63 20.76
CA VAL A 23 -7.21 15.71 19.76
C VAL A 23 -5.72 15.99 19.60
N THR A 24 -4.88 14.98 19.74
CA THR A 24 -3.42 15.12 19.65
C THR A 24 -2.81 14.10 18.69
N PRO A 25 -2.15 14.54 17.59
CA PRO A 25 -2.09 15.92 17.11
C PRO A 25 -3.47 16.43 16.63
N ALA A 26 -3.72 17.73 16.72
CA ALA A 26 -4.97 18.36 16.25
C ALA A 26 -5.02 18.61 14.73
N ARG A 27 -3.93 18.30 14.03
CA ARG A 27 -3.76 18.55 12.59
C ARG A 27 -2.91 17.49 11.91
N SER A 28 -3.14 17.28 10.62
CA SER A 28 -2.39 16.32 9.78
C SER A 28 -2.32 16.75 8.32
N ALA A 29 -1.42 16.14 7.55
CA ALA A 29 -1.42 16.21 6.08
C ALA A 29 -2.64 15.46 5.48
N LEU A 30 -2.93 15.72 4.19
CA LEU A 30 -4.07 15.12 3.48
C LEU A 30 -3.97 13.61 3.33
N PHE A 31 -2.76 13.05 3.18
CA PHE A 31 -2.55 11.59 3.11
C PHE A 31 -3.14 10.84 4.30
N GLY A 32 -3.36 11.53 5.43
CA GLY A 32 -3.91 11.01 6.68
C GLY A 32 -3.67 9.52 6.86
N GLN A 33 -2.60 9.14 7.51
CA GLN A 33 -2.43 7.81 8.06
C GLN A 33 -1.69 8.04 9.37
N VAL A 34 -2.33 8.85 10.21
CA VAL A 34 -1.79 9.42 11.43
C VAL A 34 -2.57 8.86 12.61
N ARG A 35 -1.84 8.44 13.65
CA ARG A 35 -2.46 8.12 14.93
C ARG A 35 -2.74 9.41 15.68
N VAL A 36 -3.98 9.57 16.10
CA VAL A 36 -4.42 10.67 16.95
C VAL A 36 -4.98 10.10 18.25
N LYS A 37 -4.76 10.82 19.34
CA LYS A 37 -5.35 10.54 20.65
C LYS A 37 -6.50 11.50 20.90
N LEU A 38 -7.67 10.97 21.26
CA LEU A 38 -8.87 11.73 21.58
C LEU A 38 -9.20 11.61 23.07
N HIS A 39 -9.58 12.73 23.68
CA HIS A 39 -10.31 12.75 24.94
C HIS A 39 -11.56 13.62 24.77
N ALA A 40 -12.71 13.11 25.19
CA ALA A 40 -13.98 13.83 25.17
C ALA A 40 -14.50 13.97 26.61
N ALA A 41 -14.92 15.19 26.97
CA ALA A 41 -15.43 15.47 28.32
C ALA A 41 -16.91 15.06 28.49
N ASP A 42 -17.60 14.79 27.39
CA ASP A 42 -19.04 14.59 27.29
C ASP A 42 -19.46 13.17 26.87
N VAL A 43 -18.49 12.32 26.50
CA VAL A 43 -18.70 10.92 26.11
C VAL A 43 -17.50 10.09 26.58
N ASP A 44 -17.76 8.97 27.26
CA ASP A 44 -16.71 7.99 27.60
C ASP A 44 -16.37 7.16 26.36
N LEU A 45 -15.47 7.68 25.52
CA LEU A 45 -15.02 7.00 24.31
C LEU A 45 -14.32 5.67 24.63
N ALA A 46 -13.64 5.57 25.77
CA ALA A 46 -12.90 4.37 26.14
C ALA A 46 -13.84 3.21 26.47
N GLU A 47 -14.94 3.47 27.20
CA GLU A 47 -16.00 2.48 27.42
C GLU A 47 -16.59 2.00 26.10
N LEU A 48 -16.89 2.91 25.17
CA LEU A 48 -17.48 2.56 23.87
C LEU A 48 -16.52 1.74 22.99
N VAL A 49 -15.21 2.03 23.01
CA VAL A 49 -14.20 1.21 22.31
C VAL A 49 -14.11 -0.19 22.92
N ARG A 50 -14.05 -0.32 24.25
CA ARG A 50 -13.99 -1.63 24.93
C ARG A 50 -15.24 -2.47 24.66
N ALA A 51 -16.40 -1.82 24.53
CA ALA A 51 -17.65 -2.48 24.17
C ALA A 51 -17.74 -2.87 22.68
N GLY A 52 -16.83 -2.40 21.83
CA GLY A 52 -16.90 -2.59 20.38
C GLY A 52 -18.08 -1.85 19.72
N ASP A 53 -18.63 -0.84 20.38
CA ASP A 53 -19.83 -0.09 19.95
C ASP A 53 -19.48 1.31 19.41
N LEU A 54 -18.19 1.63 19.21
CA LEU A 54 -17.77 2.93 18.69
C LEU A 54 -17.41 2.89 17.21
N THR A 55 -17.99 3.80 16.45
CA THR A 55 -17.43 4.24 15.15
C THR A 55 -17.04 5.70 15.24
N LEU A 56 -15.88 6.04 14.69
CA LEU A 56 -15.35 7.40 14.64
C LEU A 56 -15.13 7.82 13.18
N ARG A 57 -15.51 9.06 12.83
CA ARG A 57 -15.20 9.67 11.53
C ARG A 57 -14.58 11.05 11.72
N PHE A 58 -13.65 11.39 10.83
CA PHE A 58 -13.03 12.70 10.69
C PHE A 58 -13.43 13.26 9.33
N GLY A 59 -14.43 14.14 9.31
CA GLY A 59 -15.11 14.52 8.07
C GLY A 59 -15.74 13.29 7.40
N ASP A 60 -15.34 13.05 6.15
CA ASP A 60 -15.86 11.94 5.34
C ASP A 60 -15.07 10.63 5.53
N ALA A 61 -13.98 10.61 6.31
CA ALA A 61 -13.15 9.42 6.48
C ALA A 61 -13.43 8.70 7.80
N ALA A 62 -13.58 7.38 7.78
CA ALA A 62 -13.58 6.60 9.01
C ALA A 62 -12.19 6.62 9.67
N ALA A 63 -12.18 6.74 10.99
CA ALA A 63 -11.02 6.39 11.79
C ALA A 63 -11.02 4.90 12.06
N VAL A 64 -9.85 4.29 12.00
CA VAL A 64 -9.65 2.85 12.13
C VAL A 64 -8.74 2.55 13.32
N GLU A 65 -8.62 1.27 13.70
CA GLU A 65 -7.70 0.83 14.76
C GLU A 65 -7.91 1.57 16.09
N LEU A 66 -9.18 1.64 16.50
CA LEU A 66 -9.55 2.24 17.77
C LEU A 66 -8.95 1.43 18.92
N ALA A 67 -8.22 2.08 19.79
CA ALA A 67 -7.61 1.46 20.97
C ALA A 67 -7.70 2.40 22.17
N VAL A 68 -7.95 1.85 23.34
CA VAL A 68 -7.92 2.65 24.58
C VAL A 68 -6.47 2.80 25.04
N ASP A 69 -6.14 3.99 25.50
CA ASP A 69 -4.93 4.26 26.26
C ASP A 69 -5.24 3.99 27.74
N ASP A 70 -4.64 2.94 28.30
CA ASP A 70 -4.91 2.50 29.67
C ASP A 70 -4.36 3.46 30.73
N ASP A 71 -3.43 4.36 30.37
CA ASP A 71 -2.81 5.28 31.32
C ASP A 71 -3.74 6.46 31.69
N ASP A 72 -4.52 6.96 30.74
CA ASP A 72 -5.36 8.16 30.94
C ASP A 72 -6.77 8.06 30.34
N GLY A 73 -7.16 6.88 29.84
CA GLY A 73 -8.48 6.64 29.27
C GLY A 73 -8.73 7.34 27.93
N GLY A 74 -7.70 7.86 27.27
CA GLY A 74 -7.82 8.40 25.92
C GLY A 74 -8.12 7.30 24.89
N VAL A 75 -8.59 7.69 23.71
CA VAL A 75 -8.77 6.77 22.58
C VAL A 75 -7.78 7.10 21.47
N TRP A 76 -6.92 6.15 21.14
CA TRP A 76 -6.12 6.18 19.93
C TRP A 76 -6.97 5.78 18.72
N ALA A 77 -6.80 6.50 17.63
CA ALA A 77 -7.42 6.19 16.35
C ALA A 77 -6.49 6.54 15.18
N SER A 78 -6.52 5.75 14.11
CA SER A 78 -5.81 6.02 12.86
C SER A 78 -6.74 6.74 11.88
N VAL A 79 -6.43 7.99 11.53
CA VAL A 79 -7.22 8.79 10.58
C VAL A 79 -6.71 8.54 9.16
N GLN A 80 -7.59 8.17 8.23
CA GLN A 80 -7.27 7.82 6.83
C GLN A 80 -7.09 9.01 5.86
N GLY A 81 -7.33 10.24 6.33
CA GLY A 81 -7.16 11.46 5.53
C GLY A 81 -8.34 11.76 4.61
N GLN A 82 -8.22 12.83 3.82
CA GLN A 82 -9.26 13.20 2.86
C GLN A 82 -8.68 14.07 1.73
N ALA A 83 -9.35 14.07 0.58
CA ALA A 83 -8.89 14.77 -0.62
C ALA A 83 -8.86 16.31 -0.48
N ARG A 84 -9.65 16.89 0.45
CA ARG A 84 -9.81 18.34 0.60
C ARG A 84 -9.17 18.83 1.90
N PRO A 85 -8.35 19.88 1.89
CA PRO A 85 -7.88 20.51 3.13
C PRO A 85 -9.03 21.23 3.85
N GLY A 86 -8.82 21.50 5.13
CA GLY A 86 -9.71 22.30 5.96
C GLY A 86 -9.98 21.66 7.32
N ARG A 87 -10.74 22.39 8.13
CA ARG A 87 -11.24 21.88 9.41
C ARG A 87 -12.41 20.94 9.17
N VAL A 88 -12.41 19.83 9.88
CA VAL A 88 -13.43 18.80 9.79
C VAL A 88 -14.05 18.50 11.15
N ASP A 89 -15.30 18.09 11.11
CA ASP A 89 -15.99 17.56 12.27
C ASP A 89 -15.42 16.20 12.65
N ILE A 90 -15.40 15.92 13.95
CA ILE A 90 -15.25 14.55 14.46
C ILE A 90 -16.63 14.07 14.85
N VAL A 91 -17.02 12.90 14.33
CA VAL A 91 -18.33 12.29 14.60
C VAL A 91 -18.11 10.92 15.25
N ALA A 92 -18.56 10.78 16.49
CA ALA A 92 -18.66 9.51 17.20
C ALA A 92 -20.10 8.99 17.10
N ARG A 93 -20.28 7.72 16.71
CA ARG A 93 -21.58 7.04 16.71
C ARG A 93 -21.46 5.72 17.45
N TRP A 94 -22.51 5.40 18.19
CA TRP A 94 -22.69 4.15 18.93
C TRP A 94 -24.18 3.78 18.98
N SER A 95 -24.53 2.60 19.48
CA SER A 95 -25.92 2.13 19.54
C SER A 95 -26.86 3.07 20.29
N GLY A 96 -26.34 3.85 21.24
CA GLY A 96 -27.08 4.79 22.09
C GLY A 96 -27.17 6.22 21.55
N GLY A 97 -26.47 6.58 20.47
CA GLY A 97 -26.52 7.95 19.93
C GLY A 97 -25.37 8.36 19.01
N GLU A 98 -25.33 9.66 18.71
CA GLU A 98 -24.26 10.32 17.96
C GLU A 98 -23.76 11.53 18.74
N ARG A 99 -22.44 11.74 18.72
CA ARG A 99 -21.81 12.99 19.16
C ARG A 99 -20.98 13.58 18.03
N ARG A 100 -21.11 14.90 17.86
CA ARG A 100 -20.38 15.67 16.85
C ARG A 100 -19.62 16.81 17.51
N TRP A 101 -18.31 16.84 17.28
CA TRP A 101 -17.44 17.97 17.65
C TRP A 101 -17.06 18.73 16.38
N GLN A 102 -17.60 19.94 16.25
CA GLN A 102 -17.47 20.73 15.03
C GLN A 102 -16.04 21.24 14.82
N GLN A 103 -15.52 21.08 13.61
CA GLN A 103 -14.21 21.64 13.21
C GLN A 103 -13.05 21.29 14.18
N ALA A 104 -13.11 20.12 14.81
CA ALA A 104 -12.21 19.68 15.87
C ALA A 104 -10.85 19.15 15.37
N PHE A 105 -10.69 18.94 14.07
CA PHE A 105 -9.44 18.47 13.46
C PHE A 105 -9.15 19.21 12.16
N GLU A 106 -7.89 19.44 11.83
CA GLU A 106 -7.48 20.18 10.63
C GLU A 106 -6.63 19.32 9.68
N LEU A 107 -7.07 19.22 8.43
CA LEU A 107 -6.33 18.58 7.34
C LEU A 107 -5.67 19.65 6.48
N GLU A 108 -4.35 19.62 6.40
CA GLU A 108 -3.52 20.64 5.75
C GLU A 108 -2.93 20.10 4.44
N ALA A 109 -3.06 20.87 3.35
CA ALA A 109 -2.31 20.64 2.12
C ALA A 109 -0.93 21.30 2.25
N ARG A 110 0.08 20.51 2.62
CA ARG A 110 1.46 20.99 2.82
C ARG A 110 2.26 20.83 1.53
N GLY A 111 2.50 21.94 0.85
CA GLY A 111 3.21 21.96 -0.43
C GLY A 111 2.26 21.98 -1.64
N ALA A 112 2.86 22.15 -2.81
CA ALA A 112 2.20 22.11 -4.10
C ALA A 112 1.82 20.67 -4.49
N PHE A 113 2.66 19.68 -4.21
CA PHE A 113 2.35 18.27 -4.50
C PHE A 113 1.13 17.75 -3.72
N ALA A 114 0.92 18.22 -2.50
CA ALA A 114 -0.24 17.87 -1.69
C ALA A 114 -1.58 18.28 -2.33
N ARG A 115 -1.58 19.26 -3.26
CA ARG A 115 -2.79 19.75 -3.93
C ARG A 115 -3.09 19.03 -5.23
N ALA A 116 -2.15 18.24 -5.75
CA ALA A 116 -2.40 17.39 -6.90
C ALA A 116 -3.35 16.25 -6.52
N ARG A 117 -4.14 15.77 -7.48
CA ARG A 117 -4.94 14.55 -7.35
C ARG A 117 -4.07 13.36 -7.71
N TRP A 118 -3.80 12.53 -6.73
CA TRP A 118 -2.99 11.33 -6.89
C TRP A 118 -3.86 10.10 -7.05
N MET A 119 -3.38 9.14 -7.84
CA MET A 119 -3.98 7.82 -7.96
C MET A 119 -2.88 6.78 -8.12
N ALA A 120 -3.13 5.57 -7.65
CA ALA A 120 -2.22 4.44 -7.82
C ALA A 120 -2.95 3.27 -8.48
N ILE A 121 -2.32 2.70 -9.50
CA ILE A 121 -2.79 1.53 -10.25
C ILE A 121 -1.67 0.51 -10.29
N GLY A 122 -1.97 -0.76 -10.51
CA GLY A 122 -0.96 -1.81 -10.57
C GLY A 122 -1.40 -3.05 -9.82
N ALA A 123 -0.41 -3.69 -9.21
CA ALA A 123 -0.56 -5.01 -8.68
C ALA A 123 -0.18 -5.07 -7.19
N SER A 124 0.45 -6.16 -6.77
CA SER A 124 0.67 -6.53 -5.38
C SER A 124 1.51 -5.52 -4.59
N TRP A 125 2.61 -5.03 -5.16
CA TRP A 125 3.48 -4.04 -4.51
C TRP A 125 2.75 -2.71 -4.40
N THR A 126 2.15 -2.21 -5.48
CA THR A 126 1.42 -0.93 -5.44
C THR A 126 0.26 -0.97 -4.46
N GLN A 127 -0.43 -2.11 -4.34
CA GLN A 127 -1.49 -2.33 -3.35
C GLN A 127 -0.94 -2.40 -1.91
N GLY A 128 0.30 -2.88 -1.72
CA GLY A 128 0.90 -3.14 -0.41
C GLY A 128 0.58 -4.53 0.14
N VAL A 129 0.51 -5.54 -0.73
CA VAL A 129 0.55 -6.96 -0.35
C VAL A 129 1.93 -7.26 0.22
N GLN A 130 2.03 -7.98 1.32
CA GLN A 130 3.31 -8.28 1.96
C GLN A 130 3.25 -9.65 2.61
N ALA A 131 4.37 -10.38 2.56
CA ALA A 131 4.53 -11.67 3.22
C ALA A 131 3.30 -12.59 3.03
N ASN A 132 2.87 -12.71 1.76
CA ASN A 132 1.78 -13.55 1.27
C ASN A 132 0.39 -13.19 1.82
N GLY A 133 0.22 -11.98 2.37
CA GLY A 133 -1.05 -11.46 2.83
C GLY A 133 -1.21 -9.97 2.55
N ILE A 134 -2.29 -9.39 3.08
CA ILE A 134 -2.52 -7.95 2.99
C ILE A 134 -3.24 -7.49 4.25
N SER A 135 -2.72 -6.43 4.86
CA SER A 135 -3.24 -5.86 6.09
C SER A 135 -3.28 -4.33 5.98
N PRO A 136 -3.95 -3.63 6.92
CA PRO A 136 -3.89 -2.18 6.96
C PRO A 136 -2.46 -1.66 7.14
N ALA A 137 -1.64 -2.38 7.92
CA ALA A 137 -0.24 -2.05 8.10
C ALA A 137 0.55 -2.14 6.79
N SER A 138 0.45 -3.26 6.07
CA SER A 138 1.18 -3.46 4.81
C SER A 138 0.75 -2.48 3.71
N GLN A 139 -0.55 -2.17 3.60
CA GLN A 139 -1.07 -1.17 2.66
C GLN A 139 -0.53 0.25 2.92
N ARG A 140 -0.34 0.62 4.20
CA ARG A 140 0.26 1.92 4.58
C ARG A 140 1.76 1.97 4.36
N MET A 141 2.41 0.81 4.30
CA MET A 141 3.84 0.69 4.04
C MET A 141 4.16 0.48 2.57
N GLY A 142 3.17 0.10 1.74
CA GLY A 142 3.30 0.00 0.29
C GLY A 142 3.87 1.28 -0.34
N PRO A 143 4.56 1.16 -1.48
CA PRO A 143 5.33 2.25 -2.06
C PRO A 143 4.43 3.42 -2.49
N ALA A 144 3.21 3.17 -2.99
CA ALA A 144 2.25 4.24 -3.29
C ALA A 144 1.86 5.05 -2.04
N ALA A 145 1.65 4.38 -0.91
CA ALA A 145 1.37 5.04 0.36
C ALA A 145 2.57 5.86 0.87
N GLN A 146 3.79 5.34 0.71
CA GLN A 146 5.01 6.07 1.08
C GLN A 146 5.23 7.31 0.20
N ILE A 147 5.01 7.21 -1.12
CA ILE A 147 5.08 8.35 -2.05
C ILE A 147 4.05 9.42 -1.67
N ALA A 148 2.81 9.01 -1.40
CA ALA A 148 1.74 9.93 -0.99
C ALA A 148 2.04 10.60 0.36
N ARG A 149 2.61 9.86 1.32
CA ARG A 149 3.09 10.39 2.59
C ARG A 149 4.18 11.45 2.39
N ALA A 150 5.16 11.18 1.53
CA ALA A 150 6.21 12.13 1.19
C ALA A 150 5.64 13.40 0.52
N ALA A 151 4.64 13.24 -0.35
CA ALA A 151 3.92 14.34 -1.00
C ALA A 151 2.96 15.10 -0.07
N GLY A 152 2.64 14.57 1.11
CA GLY A 152 1.56 15.06 1.96
C GLY A 152 0.19 15.00 1.28
N ALA A 153 0.05 14.20 0.22
CA ALA A 153 -1.10 14.19 -0.68
C ALA A 153 -2.06 13.04 -0.35
N TYR A 154 -3.36 13.26 -0.54
CA TYR A 154 -4.34 12.20 -0.33
C TYR A 154 -4.22 11.12 -1.40
N ILE A 155 -4.11 9.87 -0.94
CA ILE A 155 -4.43 8.65 -1.69
C ILE A 155 -5.29 7.80 -0.75
N GLY A 156 -6.60 7.70 -1.03
CA GLY A 156 -7.49 6.81 -0.28
C GLY A 156 -7.04 5.35 -0.41
N LEU A 157 -6.59 4.76 0.70
CA LEU A 157 -6.12 3.37 0.74
C LEU A 157 -7.26 2.40 1.04
N PRO A 158 -7.48 1.36 0.24
CA PRO A 158 -8.60 0.43 0.41
C PRO A 158 -8.40 -0.54 1.60
N LEU A 159 -8.17 -0.04 2.81
CA LEU A 159 -7.68 -0.82 3.96
C LEU A 159 -8.50 -2.10 4.20
N ILE A 160 -7.95 -3.21 3.71
CA ILE A 160 -8.45 -4.56 3.93
C ILE A 160 -8.24 -4.98 5.39
N SER A 161 -9.28 -5.56 6.00
CA SER A 161 -9.26 -6.08 7.36
C SER A 161 -8.17 -7.15 7.53
N PRO A 162 -7.42 -7.15 8.65
CA PRO A 162 -6.39 -8.16 8.91
C PRO A 162 -6.96 -9.58 9.01
N THR A 163 -8.28 -9.73 9.18
CA THR A 163 -8.95 -11.03 9.25
C THR A 163 -9.07 -11.73 7.90
N LEU A 164 -8.92 -11.03 6.77
CA LEU A 164 -9.14 -11.62 5.45
C LEU A 164 -7.91 -12.35 4.92
N LEU A 165 -6.74 -11.71 4.93
CA LEU A 165 -5.51 -12.25 4.34
C LEU A 165 -4.36 -11.98 5.28
N ARG A 166 -4.10 -12.96 6.16
CA ARG A 166 -3.06 -12.84 7.18
C ARG A 166 -1.69 -12.64 6.53
N VAL A 167 -1.00 -11.58 6.92
CA VAL A 167 0.40 -11.30 6.58
C VAL A 167 1.27 -12.18 7.48
N LEU A 168 2.24 -12.89 6.89
CA LEU A 168 3.20 -13.67 7.70
C LEU A 168 4.08 -12.71 8.52
N GLY A 169 4.25 -13.03 9.80
CA GLY A 169 5.10 -12.28 10.71
C GLY A 169 6.24 -13.12 11.29
N PRO A 170 7.14 -12.54 12.10
CA PRO A 170 8.20 -13.28 12.76
C PRO A 170 7.71 -14.50 13.55
N ASP A 171 6.54 -14.38 14.19
CA ASP A 171 5.90 -15.47 14.94
C ASP A 171 5.51 -16.69 14.08
N ASP A 172 5.46 -16.54 12.76
CA ASP A 172 5.16 -17.61 11.82
C ASP A 172 6.38 -18.44 11.43
N VAL A 173 7.59 -18.00 11.79
CA VAL A 173 8.79 -18.81 11.60
C VAL A 173 8.72 -20.00 12.56
N ALA A 174 8.66 -21.20 12.00
CA ALA A 174 8.60 -22.44 12.76
C ALA A 174 9.93 -22.72 13.50
N ASP A 175 9.91 -23.67 14.43
CA ASP A 175 11.08 -24.06 15.22
C ASP A 175 12.23 -24.65 14.36
N ASP A 176 11.94 -25.09 13.14
CA ASP A 176 12.93 -25.54 12.15
C ASP A 176 13.31 -24.43 11.14
N CYS A 177 12.92 -23.18 11.43
CA CYS A 177 13.12 -22.00 10.59
C CYS A 177 12.37 -22.06 9.24
N SER A 178 11.46 -23.02 9.06
CA SER A 178 10.57 -23.02 7.90
C SER A 178 9.45 -22.01 8.08
N LEU A 179 8.95 -21.49 6.96
CA LEU A 179 7.75 -20.68 6.94
C LEU A 179 6.57 -21.55 6.50
N PRO A 180 5.38 -21.38 7.12
CA PRO A 180 4.19 -22.05 6.65
C PRO A 180 3.89 -21.56 5.23
N GLY A 181 3.54 -22.50 4.36
CA GLY A 181 2.97 -22.14 3.07
C GLY A 181 1.68 -21.32 3.23
N PRO A 182 1.22 -20.65 2.17
CA PRO A 182 -0.09 -20.00 2.13
C PRO A 182 -1.17 -20.95 2.65
N LYS A 183 -1.84 -20.57 3.74
CA LYS A 183 -3.07 -21.23 4.20
C LYS A 183 -4.18 -20.20 4.23
N LEU A 184 -5.19 -20.40 3.37
CA LEU A 184 -6.46 -19.73 3.55
C LEU A 184 -7.13 -20.34 4.78
N ASP A 185 -7.37 -19.51 5.77
CA ASP A 185 -8.16 -19.89 6.93
C ASP A 185 -9.65 -19.95 6.52
N PRO A 186 -10.32 -21.12 6.57
CA PRO A 186 -11.72 -21.22 6.19
C PRO A 186 -12.65 -20.28 6.99
N SER A 187 -12.25 -19.88 8.21
CA SER A 187 -13.00 -18.93 9.03
C SER A 187 -13.04 -17.52 8.45
N ILE A 188 -12.16 -17.21 7.48
CA ILE A 188 -12.22 -15.96 6.70
C ILE A 188 -13.62 -15.78 6.10
N LEU A 189 -14.18 -16.85 5.52
CA LEU A 189 -15.51 -16.80 4.91
C LEU A 189 -16.60 -16.52 5.95
N GLU A 190 -16.48 -17.08 7.16
CA GLU A 190 -17.42 -16.86 8.25
C GLU A 190 -17.47 -15.38 8.65
N GLY A 191 -16.31 -14.71 8.68
CA GLY A 191 -16.21 -13.27 8.97
C GLY A 191 -16.90 -12.37 7.91
N LEU A 192 -17.06 -12.87 6.69
CA LEU A 192 -17.73 -12.14 5.59
C LEU A 192 -19.23 -12.38 5.53
N ILE A 193 -19.75 -13.40 6.22
CA ILE A 193 -21.18 -13.69 6.23
C ILE A 193 -21.88 -12.67 7.13
N ASP A 194 -22.84 -11.94 6.57
CA ASP A 194 -23.72 -11.10 7.36
C ASP A 194 -24.75 -11.98 8.11
N PRO A 195 -24.84 -11.87 9.45
CA PRO A 195 -25.69 -12.74 10.25
C PRO A 195 -27.19 -12.47 10.08
N LYS A 196 -27.59 -11.34 9.49
CA LYS A 196 -28.99 -10.99 9.23
C LYS A 196 -29.44 -11.52 7.87
N THR A 197 -28.60 -11.39 6.85
CA THR A 197 -28.94 -11.77 5.46
C THR A 197 -28.45 -13.17 5.10
N ASN A 198 -27.49 -13.71 5.87
CA ASN A 198 -26.77 -14.95 5.58
C ASN A 198 -26.08 -14.93 4.20
N THR A 199 -25.66 -13.74 3.74
CA THR A 199 -24.91 -13.55 2.50
C THR A 199 -23.50 -13.09 2.79
N ILE A 200 -22.55 -13.50 1.93
CA ILE A 200 -21.18 -12.95 1.94
C ILE A 200 -21.25 -11.48 1.52
N GLU A 201 -20.65 -10.58 2.30
CA GLU A 201 -20.55 -9.15 2.04
C GLU A 201 -19.09 -8.68 2.12
N LEU A 202 -18.54 -8.19 1.01
CA LEU A 202 -17.15 -7.71 0.99
C LEU A 202 -16.92 -6.48 1.88
N ALA A 203 -17.99 -5.78 2.27
CA ALA A 203 -17.90 -4.58 3.09
C ALA A 203 -17.31 -4.89 4.47
N ARG A 204 -17.48 -6.14 4.93
CA ARG A 204 -16.92 -6.66 6.19
C ARG A 204 -15.42 -6.90 6.12
N ALA A 205 -14.86 -7.03 4.91
CA ALA A 205 -13.43 -7.14 4.68
C ALA A 205 -12.73 -5.77 4.56
N ARG A 206 -13.45 -4.65 4.68
CA ARG A 206 -12.91 -3.30 4.59
C ARG A 206 -13.08 -2.56 5.90
N LEU A 207 -12.04 -1.86 6.34
CA LEU A 207 -12.14 -1.00 7.52
C LEU A 207 -12.97 0.26 7.27
N ASP A 208 -12.99 0.74 6.02
CA ASP A 208 -13.91 1.78 5.54
C ASP A 208 -14.45 1.39 4.15
N PRO A 209 -15.60 0.68 4.10
CA PRO A 209 -16.22 0.29 2.84
C PRO A 209 -16.88 1.46 2.09
N ASP A 210 -17.05 2.63 2.72
CA ASP A 210 -17.68 3.79 2.09
C ASP A 210 -16.65 4.76 1.49
N MET A 211 -15.37 4.59 1.81
CA MET A 211 -14.30 5.39 1.22
C MET A 211 -14.07 5.00 -0.25
N THR A 212 -14.14 5.99 -1.13
CA THR A 212 -13.67 5.85 -2.52
C THR A 212 -12.15 5.72 -2.55
N PRO A 213 -11.60 4.57 -2.98
CA PRO A 213 -10.15 4.39 -3.04
C PRO A 213 -9.54 5.21 -4.19
N GLN A 214 -8.30 5.68 -3.96
CA GLN A 214 -7.44 6.21 -5.01
C GLN A 214 -6.23 5.29 -5.25
N ASN A 215 -5.89 4.43 -4.30
CA ASN A 215 -5.10 3.25 -4.61
C ASN A 215 -6.04 2.13 -5.03
N VAL A 216 -6.13 1.90 -6.34
CA VAL A 216 -7.00 0.87 -6.93
C VAL A 216 -6.21 -0.33 -7.41
N ALA A 217 -4.92 -0.43 -7.05
CA ALA A 217 -4.09 -1.58 -7.35
C ALA A 217 -4.65 -2.85 -6.69
N VAL A 218 -4.48 -3.98 -7.38
CA VAL A 218 -5.01 -5.28 -6.94
C VAL A 218 -3.93 -6.35 -7.09
N GLY A 219 -3.56 -6.98 -5.98
CA GLY A 219 -2.60 -8.07 -5.95
C GLY A 219 -2.99 -9.19 -6.90
N GLY A 220 -2.00 -9.70 -7.63
CA GLY A 220 -2.19 -10.72 -8.67
C GLY A 220 -2.62 -10.21 -10.04
N PHE A 221 -2.97 -8.92 -10.21
CA PHE A 221 -3.29 -8.37 -11.53
C PHE A 221 -2.08 -8.42 -12.46
N HIS A 222 -2.34 -8.81 -13.71
CA HIS A 222 -1.46 -8.66 -14.87
C HIS A 222 -1.79 -7.38 -15.63
N LEU A 223 -0.93 -6.98 -16.57
CA LEU A 223 -1.19 -5.83 -17.44
C LEU A 223 -2.58 -5.91 -18.12
N HIS A 224 -2.98 -7.11 -18.55
CA HIS A 224 -4.27 -7.35 -19.19
C HIS A 224 -5.45 -6.96 -18.28
N ASP A 225 -5.40 -7.39 -17.01
CA ASP A 225 -6.48 -7.21 -16.04
C ASP A 225 -6.73 -5.72 -15.74
N LEU A 226 -5.67 -4.91 -15.77
CA LEU A 226 -5.78 -3.46 -15.58
C LEU A 226 -6.60 -2.80 -16.68
N VAL A 227 -6.52 -3.30 -17.91
CA VAL A 227 -7.11 -2.68 -19.12
C VAL A 227 -8.49 -3.24 -19.43
N TYR A 228 -8.68 -4.55 -19.26
CA TYR A 228 -9.87 -5.27 -19.71
C TYR A 228 -10.68 -5.89 -18.57
N GLY A 229 -10.17 -5.80 -17.34
CA GLY A 229 -10.80 -6.35 -16.15
C GLY A 229 -10.30 -7.77 -15.84
N PRO A 230 -10.42 -8.19 -14.58
CA PRO A 230 -9.94 -9.49 -14.12
C PRO A 230 -10.91 -10.61 -14.45
N ASP A 231 -10.40 -11.85 -14.38
CA ASP A 231 -11.16 -13.08 -14.34
C ASP A 231 -10.95 -13.88 -13.03
N GLY A 232 -11.72 -14.97 -12.87
CA GLY A 232 -11.55 -15.93 -11.80
C GLY A 232 -11.54 -15.32 -10.39
N PHE A 233 -10.55 -15.71 -9.58
CA PHE A 233 -10.41 -15.24 -8.19
C PHE A 233 -10.07 -13.74 -8.10
N LEU A 234 -9.40 -13.18 -9.12
CA LEU A 234 -9.02 -11.77 -9.12
C LEU A 234 -10.24 -10.84 -9.19
N VAL A 235 -11.39 -11.32 -9.66
CA VAL A 235 -12.68 -10.61 -9.59
C VAL A 235 -13.07 -10.27 -8.15
N VAL A 236 -12.89 -11.21 -7.22
CA VAL A 236 -13.23 -10.99 -5.80
C VAL A 236 -12.34 -9.90 -5.21
N MET A 237 -11.03 -9.96 -5.49
CA MET A 237 -10.06 -8.98 -5.01
C MET A 237 -10.30 -7.59 -5.63
N ALA A 238 -10.70 -7.52 -6.89
CA ALA A 238 -11.04 -6.27 -7.55
C ALA A 238 -12.30 -5.64 -6.96
N ASN A 239 -13.36 -6.43 -6.73
CA ASN A 239 -14.55 -5.96 -6.04
C ASN A 239 -14.23 -5.51 -4.60
N LEU A 240 -13.36 -6.21 -3.88
CA LEU A 240 -12.95 -5.81 -2.53
C LEU A 240 -12.30 -4.41 -2.51
N VAL A 241 -11.56 -4.06 -3.57
CA VAL A 241 -10.92 -2.76 -3.71
C VAL A 241 -11.92 -1.70 -4.17
N SER A 242 -12.57 -1.87 -5.32
CA SER A 242 -13.36 -0.81 -5.97
C SER A 242 -14.86 -0.85 -5.70
N HIS A 243 -15.41 -2.02 -5.33
CA HIS A 243 -16.85 -2.25 -5.13
C HIS A 243 -17.12 -3.02 -3.83
N PRO A 244 -16.67 -2.52 -2.66
CA PRO A 244 -16.70 -3.28 -1.42
C PRO A 244 -18.13 -3.58 -0.94
N ARG A 245 -19.16 -2.93 -1.50
CA ARG A 245 -20.57 -3.22 -1.20
C ARG A 245 -21.15 -4.38 -2.03
N ALA A 246 -20.37 -5.02 -2.90
CA ALA A 246 -20.79 -6.23 -3.60
C ALA A 246 -21.12 -7.35 -2.60
N ALA A 247 -22.26 -8.01 -2.81
CA ALA A 247 -22.78 -9.05 -1.92
C ALA A 247 -23.31 -10.25 -2.71
N GLY A 248 -23.25 -11.43 -2.08
CA GLY A 248 -23.74 -12.68 -2.67
C GLY A 248 -23.14 -12.95 -4.05
N PRO A 249 -23.94 -13.26 -5.09
CA PRO A 249 -23.43 -13.55 -6.43
C PRO A 249 -22.68 -12.40 -7.11
N GLN A 250 -22.90 -11.14 -6.71
CA GLN A 250 -22.24 -9.98 -7.31
C GLN A 250 -20.72 -9.99 -7.05
N ILE A 251 -20.28 -10.65 -5.97
CA ILE A 251 -18.85 -10.79 -5.62
C ILE A 251 -18.06 -11.50 -6.72
N LEU A 252 -18.72 -12.37 -7.47
CA LEU A 252 -18.13 -13.17 -8.55
C LEU A 252 -18.30 -12.53 -9.94
N GLN A 253 -18.96 -11.36 -10.02
CA GLN A 253 -19.12 -10.62 -11.26
C GLN A 253 -17.97 -9.62 -11.37
N SER A 254 -17.33 -9.54 -12.55
CA SER A 254 -16.30 -8.54 -12.78
C SER A 254 -16.84 -7.14 -12.43
N PRO A 255 -16.04 -6.31 -11.73
CA PRO A 255 -16.46 -4.95 -11.42
C PRO A 255 -16.79 -4.21 -12.72
N PRO A 256 -17.77 -3.29 -12.70
CA PRO A 256 -18.16 -2.53 -13.90
C PRO A 256 -17.01 -1.69 -14.47
N ASP A 257 -16.05 -1.30 -13.62
CA ASP A 257 -14.91 -0.46 -13.97
C ASP A 257 -13.60 -1.21 -13.73
N THR A 258 -12.74 -1.20 -14.75
CA THR A 258 -11.32 -1.59 -14.65
C THR A 258 -10.50 -0.53 -13.92
N GLN A 259 -9.25 -0.82 -13.57
CA GLN A 259 -8.38 0.19 -12.94
C GLN A 259 -8.19 1.42 -13.85
N ILE A 260 -8.08 1.23 -15.17
CA ILE A 260 -7.92 2.34 -16.12
C ILE A 260 -9.23 3.13 -16.31
N ASP A 261 -10.41 2.50 -16.23
CA ASP A 261 -11.69 3.21 -16.23
C ASP A 261 -11.77 4.16 -15.02
N LEU A 262 -11.34 3.69 -13.85
CA LEU A 262 -11.29 4.51 -12.63
C LEU A 262 -10.31 5.69 -12.78
N VAL A 263 -9.19 5.54 -13.47
CA VAL A 263 -8.27 6.65 -13.79
C VAL A 263 -8.96 7.67 -14.71
N GLU A 264 -9.64 7.22 -15.76
CA GLU A 264 -10.37 8.09 -16.70
C GLU A 264 -11.50 8.88 -16.02
N GLN A 265 -12.19 8.25 -15.07
CA GLN A 265 -13.25 8.89 -14.29
C GLN A 265 -12.70 9.94 -13.33
N ASN A 266 -11.60 9.64 -12.64
CA ASN A 266 -11.02 10.53 -11.62
C ASN A 266 -10.14 11.64 -12.22
N LYS A 267 -9.60 11.44 -13.43
CA LYS A 267 -8.70 12.35 -14.14
C LYS A 267 -7.53 12.83 -13.26
N PRO A 268 -6.75 11.95 -12.63
CA PRO A 268 -5.71 12.36 -11.68
C PRO A 268 -4.62 13.22 -12.33
N ASP A 269 -3.99 14.08 -11.53
CA ASP A 269 -2.86 14.88 -11.98
C ASP A 269 -1.58 14.03 -12.01
N ILE A 270 -1.45 13.07 -11.09
CA ILE A 270 -0.31 12.15 -11.01
C ILE A 270 -0.82 10.71 -10.77
N VAL A 271 -0.37 9.76 -11.60
CA VAL A 271 -0.58 8.32 -11.43
C VAL A 271 0.75 7.64 -11.16
N VAL A 272 0.78 6.71 -10.20
CA VAL A 272 1.93 5.83 -9.96
C VAL A 272 1.55 4.36 -10.12
N SER A 273 2.46 3.58 -10.71
CA SER A 273 2.38 2.11 -10.75
C SER A 273 3.76 1.51 -10.55
N THR A 274 3.97 0.85 -9.42
CA THR A 274 5.30 0.37 -9.01
C THR A 274 5.65 -1.01 -9.54
N ASP A 275 4.65 -1.76 -9.99
CA ASP A 275 4.76 -3.17 -10.32
C ASP A 275 3.77 -3.62 -11.41
N LEU A 276 3.46 -2.72 -12.35
CA LEU A 276 2.39 -2.82 -13.35
C LEU A 276 2.21 -4.20 -13.99
N PHE A 277 3.31 -4.88 -14.31
CA PHE A 277 3.31 -6.20 -14.97
C PHE A 277 4.26 -7.20 -14.30
N LEU A 278 4.56 -7.02 -13.00
CA LEU A 278 5.40 -8.00 -12.31
C LEU A 278 4.73 -9.37 -12.20
N ASN A 279 3.40 -9.44 -12.10
CA ASN A 279 2.70 -10.73 -12.06
C ASN A 279 2.70 -11.46 -13.41
N ASP A 280 2.80 -10.73 -14.54
CA ASP A 280 2.99 -11.32 -15.88
C ASP A 280 4.27 -12.16 -15.93
N ILE A 281 5.22 -11.89 -15.04
CA ILE A 281 6.51 -12.55 -14.91
C ILE A 281 6.51 -13.51 -13.71
N GLY A 282 5.96 -13.09 -12.58
CA GLY A 282 6.03 -13.79 -11.29
C GLY A 282 5.38 -15.18 -11.31
N ARG A 283 4.25 -15.33 -12.01
CA ARG A 283 3.57 -16.64 -12.13
C ARG A 283 4.46 -17.70 -12.76
N ALA A 284 5.28 -17.31 -13.73
CA ALA A 284 6.19 -18.19 -14.44
C ALA A 284 7.41 -18.65 -13.61
N VAL A 285 7.66 -18.00 -12.45
CA VAL A 285 8.71 -18.39 -11.49
C VAL A 285 8.13 -19.12 -10.27
N ILE A 286 7.02 -18.62 -9.73
CA ILE A 286 6.51 -19.00 -8.39
C ILE A 286 5.30 -19.94 -8.48
N GLY A 287 4.50 -19.82 -9.55
CA GLY A 287 3.38 -20.73 -9.80
C GLY A 287 3.81 -22.07 -10.39
N ALA A 288 5.04 -22.16 -10.89
CA ALA A 288 5.59 -23.37 -11.50
C ALA A 288 6.17 -24.28 -10.41
N ALA A 289 5.50 -25.41 -10.17
CA ALA A 289 5.83 -26.30 -9.05
C ALA A 289 7.29 -26.81 -9.08
N ASP A 290 7.87 -26.94 -10.28
CA ASP A 290 9.09 -27.72 -10.48
C ASP A 290 10.12 -27.18 -11.46
N ASP A 291 9.86 -26.11 -12.23
CA ASP A 291 10.80 -25.51 -13.22
C ASP A 291 10.38 -24.07 -13.55
N LEU A 292 11.09 -23.35 -14.42
CA LEU A 292 10.60 -22.09 -14.99
C LEU A 292 9.55 -22.37 -16.07
N ASP A 293 8.38 -21.73 -15.96
CA ASP A 293 7.25 -21.91 -16.89
C ASP A 293 7.22 -20.79 -17.94
N PHE A 294 7.84 -21.04 -19.09
CA PHE A 294 7.86 -20.09 -20.21
C PHE A 294 6.49 -19.89 -20.87
N ASP A 295 5.56 -20.84 -20.72
CA ASP A 295 4.22 -20.76 -21.30
C ASP A 295 3.30 -19.86 -20.46
N ALA A 296 3.63 -19.67 -19.18
CA ALA A 296 2.97 -18.71 -18.31
C ALA A 296 3.38 -17.25 -18.56
N LEU A 297 4.46 -16.99 -19.31
CA LEU A 297 4.83 -15.63 -19.71
C LEU A 297 3.90 -15.13 -20.83
N PRO A 298 3.52 -13.84 -20.83
CA PRO A 298 2.71 -13.30 -21.91
C PRO A 298 3.45 -13.41 -23.24
N LYS A 299 2.68 -13.69 -24.30
CA LYS A 299 3.18 -13.55 -25.67
C LYS A 299 3.48 -12.08 -25.90
N LEU A 300 4.64 -11.79 -26.50
CA LEU A 300 5.09 -10.41 -26.72
C LEU A 300 4.05 -9.57 -27.48
N GLN A 301 3.39 -10.14 -28.49
CA GLN A 301 2.35 -9.46 -29.26
C GLN A 301 1.12 -9.08 -28.41
N ASP A 302 0.68 -9.97 -27.53
CA ASP A 302 -0.45 -9.70 -26.64
C ASP A 302 -0.08 -8.61 -25.62
N PHE A 303 1.13 -8.70 -25.07
CA PHE A 303 1.66 -7.67 -24.17
C PHE A 303 1.79 -6.30 -24.86
N GLU A 304 2.30 -6.25 -26.09
CA GLU A 304 2.42 -5.01 -26.87
C GLU A 304 1.05 -4.36 -27.15
N ARG A 305 0.04 -5.18 -27.47
CA ARG A 305 -1.35 -4.71 -27.64
C ARG A 305 -1.86 -4.07 -26.35
N ASP A 306 -1.70 -4.76 -25.23
CA ASP A 306 -2.26 -4.34 -23.95
C ASP A 306 -1.50 -3.12 -23.39
N ALA A 307 -0.16 -3.08 -23.52
CA ALA A 307 0.68 -1.93 -23.17
C ALA A 307 0.34 -0.70 -24.00
N GLY A 308 0.13 -0.87 -25.32
CA GLY A 308 -0.30 0.20 -26.21
C GLY A 308 -1.68 0.74 -25.87
N ALA A 309 -2.63 -0.14 -25.54
CA ALA A 309 -3.96 0.24 -25.09
C ALA A 309 -3.91 1.04 -23.77
N LEU A 310 -3.15 0.55 -22.78
CA LEU A 310 -2.97 1.25 -21.50
C LEU A 310 -2.33 2.63 -21.70
N ALA A 311 -1.20 2.71 -22.40
CA ALA A 311 -0.47 3.96 -22.61
C ALA A 311 -1.34 5.02 -23.31
N LYS A 312 -2.10 4.62 -24.34
CA LYS A 312 -3.03 5.52 -25.05
C LYS A 312 -4.13 6.07 -24.14
N ARG A 313 -4.67 5.27 -23.24
CA ARG A 313 -5.73 5.70 -22.31
C ARG A 313 -5.16 6.62 -21.25
N LEU A 314 -4.05 6.23 -20.63
CA LEU A 314 -3.33 7.01 -19.63
C LEU A 314 -2.87 8.37 -20.16
N SER A 315 -2.45 8.46 -21.42
CA SER A 315 -1.96 9.71 -22.00
C SER A 315 -3.03 10.82 -22.04
N VAL A 316 -4.31 10.43 -22.08
CA VAL A 316 -5.46 11.35 -22.08
C VAL A 316 -6.03 11.53 -20.69
N ALA A 317 -6.03 10.48 -19.89
CA ALA A 317 -6.70 10.43 -18.60
C ALA A 317 -5.93 11.13 -17.46
N ALA A 318 -4.60 11.17 -17.52
CA ALA A 318 -3.77 11.64 -16.41
C ALA A 318 -2.81 12.77 -16.81
N GLY A 319 -2.48 13.63 -15.83
CA GLY A 319 -1.49 14.69 -16.00
C GLY A 319 -0.08 14.14 -16.24
N HIS A 320 0.42 13.32 -15.30
CA HIS A 320 1.68 12.58 -15.39
C HIS A 320 1.51 11.15 -14.87
N VAL A 321 2.21 10.20 -15.46
CA VAL A 321 2.16 8.78 -15.07
C VAL A 321 3.58 8.26 -14.88
N PHE A 322 3.84 7.59 -13.77
CA PHE A 322 5.12 6.95 -13.47
C PHE A 322 4.93 5.44 -13.37
N ILE A 323 5.59 4.67 -14.23
CA ILE A 323 5.46 3.21 -14.34
C ILE A 323 6.83 2.55 -14.13
N GLY A 324 6.93 1.66 -13.15
CA GLY A 324 8.13 0.86 -12.91
C GLY A 324 8.32 -0.20 -13.99
N ASN A 325 9.53 -0.31 -14.53
CA ASN A 325 9.91 -1.46 -15.35
C ASN A 325 10.17 -2.70 -14.47
N ALA A 326 10.13 -3.89 -15.08
CA ALA A 326 10.31 -5.14 -14.34
C ALA A 326 11.80 -5.46 -14.12
N PRO A 327 12.22 -5.81 -12.88
CA PRO A 327 13.56 -6.30 -12.63
C PRO A 327 13.75 -7.70 -13.21
N SER A 328 15.02 -8.11 -13.28
CA SER A 328 15.40 -9.49 -13.62
C SER A 328 14.88 -10.48 -12.57
N VAL A 329 14.58 -11.72 -12.99
CA VAL A 329 14.26 -12.81 -12.04
C VAL A 329 15.43 -13.19 -11.13
N ASP A 330 16.66 -12.82 -11.48
CA ASP A 330 17.83 -13.02 -10.62
C ASP A 330 17.71 -12.31 -9.27
N ALA A 331 16.84 -11.30 -9.18
CA ALA A 331 16.56 -10.61 -7.94
C ALA A 331 15.60 -11.34 -7.01
N LEU A 332 14.90 -12.39 -7.48
CA LEU A 332 13.92 -13.12 -6.70
C LEU A 332 14.59 -14.21 -5.85
N PRO A 333 14.52 -14.16 -4.50
CA PRO A 333 15.09 -15.21 -3.66
C PRO A 333 14.50 -16.60 -3.95
N ALA A 334 13.23 -16.69 -4.38
CA ALA A 334 12.59 -17.93 -4.80
C ALA A 334 13.31 -18.64 -5.98
N LEU A 335 13.98 -17.89 -6.87
CA LEU A 335 14.72 -18.46 -7.99
C LEU A 335 15.94 -19.27 -7.53
N ALA A 336 16.63 -18.79 -6.49
CA ALA A 336 17.79 -19.50 -5.93
C ALA A 336 17.38 -20.86 -5.35
N GLN A 337 16.23 -20.92 -4.66
CA GLN A 337 15.69 -22.17 -4.15
C GLN A 337 15.24 -23.12 -5.28
N LEU A 338 14.57 -22.58 -6.31
CA LEU A 338 14.18 -23.36 -7.48
C LEU A 338 15.41 -23.99 -8.14
N ARG A 339 16.47 -23.19 -8.37
CA ARG A 339 17.75 -23.66 -8.92
C ARG A 339 18.33 -24.84 -8.12
N GLN A 340 18.38 -24.71 -6.79
CA GLN A 340 18.90 -25.76 -5.91
C GLN A 340 18.06 -27.05 -6.02
N ARG A 341 16.72 -26.94 -6.04
CA ARG A 341 15.83 -28.10 -6.21
C ARG A 341 16.04 -28.79 -7.55
N ARG A 342 16.23 -28.03 -8.64
CA ARG A 342 16.49 -28.58 -9.98
C ARG A 342 17.81 -29.34 -10.06
N ILE A 343 18.88 -28.76 -9.50
CA ILE A 343 20.19 -29.42 -9.44
C ILE A 343 20.11 -30.71 -8.62
N ALA A 344 19.41 -30.69 -7.48
CA ALA A 344 19.18 -31.88 -6.66
C ALA A 344 18.39 -32.98 -7.41
N LYS A 345 17.53 -32.60 -8.37
CA LYS A 345 16.81 -33.51 -9.28
C LYS A 345 17.64 -33.94 -10.51
N GLY A 346 18.90 -33.54 -10.60
CA GLY A 346 19.84 -33.99 -11.64
C GLY A 346 20.00 -33.04 -12.83
N GLU A 347 19.41 -31.84 -12.81
CA GLU A 347 19.65 -30.83 -13.85
C GLU A 347 21.07 -30.25 -13.72
N ALA A 348 21.80 -30.13 -14.83
CA ALA A 348 23.11 -29.50 -14.81
C ALA A 348 22.98 -28.00 -14.48
N PRO A 349 23.82 -27.42 -13.62
CA PRO A 349 23.75 -26.00 -13.26
C PRO A 349 23.72 -25.07 -14.49
N ALA A 350 24.54 -25.35 -15.50
CA ALA A 350 24.62 -24.56 -16.73
C ALA A 350 23.31 -24.59 -17.55
N ASP A 351 22.56 -25.69 -17.52
CA ASP A 351 21.29 -25.81 -18.25
C ASP A 351 20.21 -24.94 -17.60
N PHE A 352 20.14 -24.95 -16.26
CA PHE A 352 19.25 -24.07 -15.53
C PHE A 352 19.62 -22.60 -15.72
N ASP A 353 20.91 -22.26 -15.63
CA ASP A 353 21.40 -20.89 -15.82
C ASP A 353 21.08 -20.38 -17.25
N ALA A 354 21.16 -21.26 -18.27
CA ALA A 354 20.73 -20.93 -19.63
C ALA A 354 19.22 -20.69 -19.77
N LYS A 355 18.37 -21.34 -18.95
CA LYS A 355 16.94 -21.01 -18.87
C LYS A 355 16.74 -19.62 -18.26
N VAL A 356 17.42 -19.31 -17.16
CA VAL A 356 17.35 -17.98 -16.51
C VAL A 356 17.72 -16.86 -17.50
N VAL A 357 18.80 -17.03 -18.27
CA VAL A 357 19.19 -16.07 -19.32
C VAL A 357 18.07 -15.86 -20.35
N ARG A 358 17.47 -16.94 -20.87
CA ARG A 358 16.36 -16.84 -21.83
C ARG A 358 15.12 -16.17 -21.23
N PHE A 359 14.86 -16.43 -19.95
CA PHE A 359 13.75 -15.84 -19.22
C PHE A 359 13.95 -14.33 -19.04
N ASN A 360 15.14 -13.90 -18.60
CA ASN A 360 15.52 -12.50 -18.51
C ASN A 360 15.50 -11.79 -19.87
N GLN A 361 15.84 -12.49 -20.95
CA GLN A 361 15.71 -11.93 -22.30
C GLN A 361 14.23 -11.62 -22.64
N ARG A 362 13.29 -12.49 -22.29
CA ARG A 362 11.85 -12.19 -22.45
C ARG A 362 11.43 -11.00 -21.58
N ILE A 363 11.90 -10.89 -20.35
CA ILE A 363 11.62 -9.70 -19.50
C ILE A 363 12.14 -8.42 -20.15
N ALA A 364 13.34 -8.45 -20.71
CA ALA A 364 13.89 -7.31 -21.46
C ALA A 364 13.03 -6.95 -22.68
N GLU A 365 12.48 -7.93 -23.40
CA GLU A 365 11.54 -7.71 -24.50
C GLU A 365 10.24 -7.03 -24.03
N LEU A 366 9.67 -7.47 -22.89
CA LEU A 366 8.48 -6.87 -22.29
C LEU A 366 8.75 -5.43 -21.80
N ASN A 367 9.87 -5.21 -21.09
CA ASN A 367 10.32 -3.87 -20.69
C ASN A 367 10.46 -2.94 -21.91
N ALA A 368 11.06 -3.43 -23.01
CA ALA A 368 11.22 -2.67 -24.23
C ALA A 368 9.88 -2.38 -24.91
N ALA A 369 8.92 -3.30 -24.87
CA ALA A 369 7.55 -3.08 -25.36
C ALA A 369 6.83 -1.98 -24.56
N MET A 370 6.92 -2.03 -23.23
CA MET A 370 6.33 -1.00 -22.36
C MET A 370 7.00 0.37 -22.59
N GLN A 371 8.33 0.40 -22.73
CA GLN A 371 9.08 1.63 -23.05
C GLN A 371 8.64 2.22 -24.40
N ARG A 372 8.44 1.39 -25.43
CA ARG A 372 7.94 1.83 -26.74
C ARG A 372 6.53 2.42 -26.64
N ALA A 373 5.63 1.76 -25.90
CA ALA A 373 4.27 2.23 -25.70
C ALA A 373 4.23 3.57 -24.93
N ALA A 374 5.00 3.69 -23.84
CA ALA A 374 5.11 4.92 -23.06
C ALA A 374 5.77 6.06 -23.85
N GLY A 375 6.84 5.77 -24.59
CA GLY A 375 7.61 6.78 -25.36
C GLY A 375 6.85 7.47 -26.49
N ALA A 376 5.63 7.00 -26.81
CA ALA A 376 4.71 7.71 -27.70
C ALA A 376 4.05 8.94 -27.05
N TYR A 377 4.20 9.13 -25.73
CA TYR A 377 3.49 10.15 -24.95
C TYR A 377 4.42 10.84 -23.94
N ALA A 378 4.43 12.18 -23.96
CA ALA A 378 5.35 12.98 -23.12
C ALA A 378 5.01 12.95 -21.61
N ASN A 379 3.80 12.53 -21.24
CA ASN A 379 3.36 12.48 -19.85
C ASN A 379 3.53 11.10 -19.19
N ILE A 380 4.05 10.09 -19.90
CA ILE A 380 4.24 8.75 -19.36
C ILE A 380 5.73 8.47 -19.19
N HIS A 381 6.12 8.25 -17.95
CA HIS A 381 7.51 8.13 -17.50
C HIS A 381 7.79 6.70 -17.06
N ILE A 382 8.79 6.06 -17.65
CA ILE A 382 9.30 4.77 -17.17
C ILE A 382 10.33 5.03 -16.07
N VAL A 383 10.06 4.47 -14.89
CA VAL A 383 10.96 4.49 -13.74
C VAL A 383 11.86 3.26 -13.82
N ASP A 384 13.19 3.48 -13.81
CA ASP A 384 14.18 2.40 -13.96
C ASP A 384 14.43 1.62 -12.67
N LEU A 385 13.38 0.92 -12.25
CA LEU A 385 13.36 0.01 -11.11
C LEU A 385 14.30 -1.19 -11.32
N ALA A 386 14.37 -1.71 -12.55
CA ALA A 386 15.17 -2.86 -12.91
C ALA A 386 16.66 -2.65 -12.61
N SER A 387 17.22 -1.50 -13.01
CA SER A 387 18.62 -1.17 -12.75
C SER A 387 18.90 -0.96 -11.26
N GLU A 388 18.00 -0.31 -10.50
CA GLU A 388 18.21 -0.13 -9.05
C GLU A 388 18.15 -1.46 -8.30
N VAL A 389 17.18 -2.33 -8.60
CA VAL A 389 17.10 -3.67 -7.99
C VAL A 389 18.35 -4.49 -8.30
N GLU A 390 18.81 -4.46 -9.54
CA GLU A 390 20.01 -5.17 -9.97
C GLU A 390 21.29 -4.62 -9.31
N LYS A 391 21.39 -3.29 -9.14
CA LYS A 391 22.47 -2.67 -8.37
C LYS A 391 22.46 -3.15 -6.92
N VAL A 392 21.30 -3.13 -6.27
CA VAL A 392 21.13 -3.58 -4.89
C VAL A 392 21.42 -5.06 -4.73
N ARG A 393 21.07 -5.90 -5.72
CA ARG A 393 21.43 -7.32 -5.72
C ARG A 393 22.95 -7.53 -5.72
N ARG A 394 23.69 -6.78 -6.54
CA ARG A 394 25.15 -6.92 -6.64
C ARG A 394 25.90 -6.31 -5.47
N GLU A 395 25.46 -5.13 -5.03
CA GLU A 395 26.23 -4.27 -4.15
C GLU A 395 25.69 -4.23 -2.72
N GLY A 396 24.43 -4.62 -2.51
CA GLY A 396 23.65 -4.34 -1.30
C GLY A 396 23.25 -2.87 -1.19
N LYS A 397 22.37 -2.56 -0.23
CA LYS A 397 21.97 -1.19 0.13
C LYS A 397 22.39 -0.90 1.57
N GLN A 398 23.23 0.11 1.77
CA GLN A 398 23.52 0.59 3.13
C GLN A 398 22.32 1.37 3.68
N VAL A 399 21.81 0.96 4.85
CA VAL A 399 20.69 1.57 5.58
C VAL A 399 21.06 1.65 7.06
N GLY A 400 21.37 2.86 7.54
CA GLY A 400 21.97 3.03 8.87
C GLY A 400 23.25 2.21 9.00
N ASP A 401 23.31 1.35 10.03
CA ASP A 401 24.44 0.44 10.27
C ASP A 401 24.31 -0.92 9.55
N SER A 402 23.21 -1.15 8.82
CA SER A 402 22.94 -2.43 8.16
C SER A 402 23.19 -2.35 6.67
N LYS A 403 23.80 -3.40 6.12
CA LYS A 403 23.87 -3.61 4.68
C LYS A 403 22.80 -4.62 4.27
N LEU A 404 21.73 -4.13 3.66
CA LEU A 404 20.59 -4.92 3.23
C LEU A 404 20.79 -5.45 1.80
N GLY A 405 20.05 -6.50 1.44
CA GLY A 405 20.12 -7.10 0.12
C GLY A 405 18.86 -7.91 -0.23
N VAL A 406 18.88 -8.52 -1.41
CA VAL A 406 17.74 -9.28 -1.95
C VAL A 406 17.77 -10.77 -1.60
N ALA A 407 18.78 -11.22 -0.86
CA ALA A 407 18.83 -12.60 -0.36
C ALA A 407 17.68 -12.86 0.62
N PRO A 408 17.28 -14.14 0.84
CA PRO A 408 16.36 -14.50 1.91
C PRO A 408 16.80 -13.87 3.24
N TYR A 409 15.88 -13.24 3.95
CA TYR A 409 16.15 -12.51 5.21
C TYR A 409 17.17 -11.37 5.10
N GLY A 410 17.52 -10.94 3.88
CA GLY A 410 18.42 -9.81 3.61
C GLY A 410 17.82 -8.44 3.88
N GLY A 411 16.55 -8.38 4.31
CA GLY A 411 15.87 -7.18 4.79
C GLY A 411 15.11 -6.36 3.75
N LEU A 412 15.21 -6.70 2.45
CA LEU A 412 14.45 -6.01 1.40
C LEU A 412 13.24 -6.80 0.88
N PHE A 413 13.34 -8.13 0.86
CA PHE A 413 12.20 -9.01 0.64
C PHE A 413 11.65 -9.45 1.99
N GLY A 414 10.34 -9.61 2.04
CA GLY A 414 9.65 -10.15 3.19
C GLY A 414 9.79 -11.67 3.31
N LEU A 415 9.09 -12.24 4.28
CA LEU A 415 9.16 -13.65 4.64
C LEU A 415 8.72 -14.57 3.49
N ASP A 416 7.78 -14.15 2.64
CA ASP A 416 7.37 -14.94 1.47
C ASP A 416 8.39 -14.94 0.32
N GLN A 417 9.48 -14.17 0.45
CA GLN A 417 10.57 -14.07 -0.53
C GLN A 417 10.12 -13.61 -1.93
N LEU A 418 8.95 -12.98 -2.01
CA LEU A 418 8.33 -12.48 -3.24
C LEU A 418 7.97 -11.01 -3.10
N HIS A 419 7.25 -10.66 -2.04
CA HIS A 419 6.87 -9.29 -1.74
C HIS A 419 7.98 -8.63 -0.93
N LEU A 420 8.00 -7.30 -0.98
CA LEU A 420 9.02 -6.51 -0.29
C LEU A 420 8.67 -6.38 1.20
N SER A 421 9.68 -6.22 2.03
CA SER A 421 9.52 -5.79 3.43
C SER A 421 9.08 -4.32 3.49
N ASN A 422 8.81 -3.80 4.69
CA ASN A 422 8.55 -2.37 4.87
C ASN A 422 9.71 -1.52 4.32
N THR A 423 10.95 -1.94 4.58
CA THR A 423 12.15 -1.27 4.11
C THR A 423 12.32 -1.39 2.60
N GLY A 424 12.02 -2.56 2.02
CA GLY A 424 12.01 -2.76 0.58
C GLY A 424 11.01 -1.83 -0.11
N TYR A 425 9.79 -1.68 0.43
CA TYR A 425 8.82 -0.73 -0.11
C TYR A 425 9.24 0.73 0.01
N ALA A 426 9.86 1.12 1.12
CA ALA A 426 10.42 2.46 1.27
C ALA A 426 11.55 2.73 0.26
N LEU A 427 12.38 1.72 -0.05
CA LEU A 427 13.41 1.82 -1.08
C LEU A 427 12.79 2.06 -2.46
N ILE A 428 11.77 1.27 -2.84
CA ILE A 428 11.09 1.46 -4.13
C ILE A 428 10.38 2.82 -4.20
N ALA A 429 9.76 3.26 -3.12
CA ALA A 429 9.18 4.60 -3.03
C ALA A 429 10.22 5.69 -3.32
N ASN A 430 11.45 5.56 -2.81
CA ASN A 430 12.53 6.50 -3.10
C ASN A 430 12.94 6.54 -4.58
N VAL A 431 12.96 5.39 -5.28
CA VAL A 431 13.23 5.35 -6.73
C VAL A 431 12.17 6.15 -7.50
N PHE A 432 10.90 6.03 -7.10
CA PHE A 432 9.81 6.79 -7.70
C PHE A 432 9.83 8.27 -7.33
N ILE A 433 10.14 8.60 -6.08
CA ILE A 433 10.30 9.98 -5.61
C ILE A 433 11.40 10.69 -6.41
N ASP A 434 12.52 10.02 -6.68
CA ASP A 434 13.60 10.57 -7.49
C ASP A 434 13.15 10.84 -8.94
N ALA A 435 12.42 9.91 -9.55
CA ALA A 435 11.86 10.09 -10.89
C ALA A 435 10.82 11.22 -10.94
N ILE A 436 9.92 11.30 -9.95
CA ILE A 436 8.94 12.39 -9.83
C ILE A 436 9.64 13.73 -9.67
N ASN A 437 10.66 13.80 -8.81
CA ASN A 437 11.44 15.02 -8.61
C ASN A 437 12.19 15.45 -9.86
N ALA A 438 12.71 14.51 -10.66
CA ALA A 438 13.39 14.83 -11.91
C ALA A 438 12.46 15.51 -12.91
N GLU A 439 11.20 15.05 -13.00
CA GLU A 439 10.23 15.55 -13.97
C GLU A 439 9.44 16.77 -13.46
N LEU A 440 9.06 16.78 -12.17
CA LEU A 440 8.00 17.66 -11.67
C LEU A 440 8.48 18.72 -10.68
N ALA A 441 9.69 18.63 -10.13
CA ALA A 441 10.11 19.58 -9.10
C ALA A 441 10.12 21.04 -9.59
N ALA A 442 10.49 21.27 -10.85
CA ALA A 442 10.43 22.60 -11.46
C ALA A 442 8.99 23.10 -11.62
N THR A 443 8.06 22.22 -12.00
CA THR A 443 6.64 22.52 -12.18
C THR A 443 5.95 22.86 -10.85
N TYR A 444 6.27 22.12 -9.80
CA TYR A 444 5.65 22.29 -8.47
C TYR A 444 6.41 23.27 -7.58
N GLY A 445 7.64 23.66 -7.94
CA GLY A 445 8.45 24.60 -7.17
C GLY A 445 9.00 24.02 -5.85
N GLU A 446 8.95 22.70 -5.67
CA GLU A 446 9.47 21.99 -4.51
C GLU A 446 9.88 20.57 -4.90
N LYS A 447 10.59 19.88 -4.01
CA LYS A 447 10.91 18.45 -4.15
C LYS A 447 10.18 17.65 -3.09
N LEU A 448 9.74 16.46 -3.46
CA LEU A 448 9.34 15.42 -2.52
C LEU A 448 10.56 14.98 -1.69
N PRO A 449 10.45 14.93 -0.35
CA PRO A 449 11.51 14.36 0.47
C PRO A 449 11.60 12.84 0.26
N SER A 450 12.81 12.29 0.28
CA SER A 450 13.01 10.85 0.33
C SER A 450 12.49 10.28 1.66
N VAL A 451 11.97 9.05 1.62
CA VAL A 451 11.65 8.25 2.79
C VAL A 451 12.95 7.89 3.52
N ASP A 452 12.98 8.10 4.84
CA ASP A 452 14.09 7.71 5.69
C ASP A 452 14.12 6.19 5.89
N LEU A 453 14.98 5.52 5.11
CA LEU A 453 15.14 4.07 5.16
C LEU A 453 15.64 3.57 6.52
N ALA A 454 16.46 4.35 7.23
CA ALA A 454 17.01 3.91 8.51
C ALA A 454 15.92 3.88 9.58
N THR A 455 15.05 4.89 9.60
CA THR A 455 13.87 4.91 10.46
C THR A 455 12.92 3.77 10.11
N VAL A 456 12.60 3.57 8.82
CA VAL A 456 11.71 2.45 8.41
C VAL A 456 12.30 1.09 8.80
N ASN A 457 13.59 0.86 8.55
CA ASN A 457 14.27 -0.40 8.88
C ASN A 457 14.34 -0.65 10.40
N ALA A 458 14.38 0.40 11.22
CA ALA A 458 14.35 0.25 12.66
C ALA A 458 13.02 -0.34 13.16
N ASP A 459 11.91 0.04 12.51
CA ASP A 459 10.56 -0.39 12.85
C ASP A 459 10.06 -1.57 11.98
N ASP A 460 10.86 -2.04 11.03
CA ASP A 460 10.51 -3.13 10.14
C ASP A 460 10.55 -4.48 10.89
N PRO A 461 9.40 -5.15 11.09
CA PRO A 461 9.34 -6.43 11.79
C PRO A 461 10.07 -7.54 11.03
N GLU A 462 10.31 -7.35 9.73
CA GLU A 462 11.01 -8.29 8.85
C GLU A 462 12.46 -7.85 8.59
N SER A 463 12.97 -6.84 9.32
CA SER A 463 14.39 -6.48 9.26
C SER A 463 15.28 -7.63 9.74
N PRO A 464 16.52 -7.76 9.23
CA PRO A 464 17.44 -8.81 9.69
C PRO A 464 17.71 -8.75 11.20
N ARG A 465 17.61 -7.56 11.81
CA ARG A 465 17.71 -7.38 13.26
C ARG A 465 16.51 -7.99 13.98
N ALA A 466 15.28 -7.60 13.59
CA ALA A 466 14.06 -8.07 14.22
C ALA A 466 13.91 -9.59 14.08
N LEU A 467 14.18 -10.14 12.89
CA LEU A 467 14.14 -11.58 12.65
C LEU A 467 15.19 -12.33 13.49
N ARG A 468 16.41 -11.83 13.62
CA ARG A 468 17.43 -12.44 14.51
C ARG A 468 17.03 -12.43 15.98
N GLU A 469 16.46 -11.32 16.44
CA GLU A 469 15.97 -11.21 17.81
C GLU A 469 14.86 -12.23 18.07
N HIS A 470 13.92 -12.34 17.14
CA HIS A 470 12.85 -13.32 17.20
C HIS A 470 13.38 -14.76 17.16
N ALA A 471 14.23 -15.10 16.19
CA ALA A 471 14.91 -16.38 16.03
C ALA A 471 15.61 -16.86 17.31
N ARG A 472 16.29 -15.95 18.03
CA ARG A 472 16.92 -16.27 19.32
C ARG A 472 15.93 -16.69 20.39
N THR A 473 14.72 -16.14 20.39
CA THR A 473 13.68 -16.53 21.35
C THR A 473 13.08 -17.91 21.03
N LYS A 474 13.07 -18.30 19.75
CA LYS A 474 12.59 -19.61 19.26
C LYS A 474 13.67 -20.70 19.25
N GLY A 475 14.94 -20.35 19.40
CA GLY A 475 16.06 -21.29 19.33
C GLY A 475 16.40 -21.76 17.91
N CYS A 476 15.87 -21.10 16.88
CA CYS A 476 16.19 -21.38 15.48
C CYS A 476 16.79 -20.13 14.84
N VAL A 477 18.10 -20.13 14.62
CA VAL A 477 18.81 -19.08 13.87
C VAL A 477 19.07 -19.65 12.47
N PRO A 478 18.36 -19.18 11.43
CA PRO A 478 18.68 -19.54 10.05
C PRO A 478 20.16 -19.30 9.79
N ALA A 479 20.82 -20.18 9.04
CA ALA A 479 22.24 -20.02 8.72
C ALA A 479 22.51 -18.72 7.93
N GLU A 480 21.46 -18.18 7.32
CA GLU A 480 21.42 -16.97 6.51
C GLU A 480 21.23 -15.67 7.33
N LEU A 481 20.87 -15.75 8.63
CA LEU A 481 20.64 -14.61 9.55
C LEU A 481 21.84 -14.36 10.48
#